data_AF-V2X125-F1
#
_entry.id   AF-V2X125-F1
#
_cell.length_a   1.000
_cell.length_b   1.000
_cell.length_c   1.000
_cell.angle_alpha   90.00
_cell.angle_beta   90.00
_cell.angle_gamma   90.00
#
_symmetry.space_group_name_H-M   'P 1'
#
loop_
_entity.id
_entity.type
_entity.pdbx_description
1 polymer ?
#
loop_
_entity_poly.entity_id
_entity_poly.type
_entity_poly.pdbx_seq_one_letter_code
_entity_poly.pdbx_strand_id
1 'polypeptide(L)'
;MGYHPRPLPMIFEKTMIPSVEKRITELQKLREETLALLDIVARRIKERTGRNFDRFEKGQKVWLEGKNLSLGYPSPKLSLKREGPFEIEEVLGPVTYKLKLLFQ
;
A
#
# COMPACT_ATOMS: atom_id res chain seq x y z
N MET A 1 -13.99 8.93 24.29
CA MET A 1 -14.34 7.53 24.56
C MET A 1 -14.64 6.87 23.22
N GLY A 2 -13.80 5.95 22.75
CA GLY A 2 -13.94 5.31 21.42
C GLY A 2 -14.67 3.97 21.53
N TYR A 3 -15.65 3.72 20.67
CA TYR A 3 -16.29 2.41 20.56
C TYR A 3 -15.40 1.47 19.74
N HIS A 4 -15.00 0.35 20.34
CA HIS A 4 -14.33 -0.74 19.64
C HIS A 4 -15.37 -1.81 19.27
N PRO A 5 -15.73 -1.96 17.99
CA PRO A 5 -16.70 -2.97 17.60
C PRO A 5 -16.15 -4.36 17.90
N ARG A 6 -16.97 -5.18 18.57
CA ARG A 6 -16.62 -6.59 18.79
C ARG A 6 -16.76 -7.37 17.48
N PRO A 7 -15.78 -8.20 17.12
CA PRO A 7 -15.89 -9.06 15.95
C PRO A 7 -17.02 -10.08 16.16
N LEU A 8 -17.71 -10.43 15.07
CA LEU A 8 -18.73 -11.48 15.11
C LEU A 8 -18.07 -12.83 15.45
N PRO A 9 -18.65 -13.60 16.37
CA PRO A 9 -18.12 -14.91 16.74
C PRO A 9 -18.09 -15.83 15.51
N MET A 10 -17.14 -16.76 15.50
CA MET A 10 -16.96 -17.71 14.40
C MET A 10 -17.93 -18.90 14.48
N ILE A 11 -18.48 -19.13 15.67
CA ILE A 11 -19.42 -20.21 15.98
C ILE A 11 -20.64 -19.54 16.62
N PHE A 12 -21.82 -19.83 16.10
CA PHE A 12 -23.09 -19.43 16.69
C PHE A 12 -23.75 -20.65 17.31
N GLU A 13 -24.29 -20.49 18.51
CA GLU A 13 -25.11 -21.53 19.14
C GLU A 13 -26.43 -21.70 18.37
N LYS A 14 -26.98 -22.92 18.39
CA LYS A 14 -28.26 -23.20 17.73
C LYS A 14 -29.39 -22.56 18.53
N THR A 15 -30.10 -21.62 17.91
CA THR A 15 -31.22 -20.91 18.54
C THR A 15 -32.55 -21.38 17.99
N MET A 16 -33.56 -21.62 18.83
CA MET A 16 -34.90 -22.04 18.37
C MET A 16 -35.75 -20.90 17.77
N ILE A 17 -35.19 -19.69 17.64
CA ILE A 17 -35.90 -18.50 17.18
C ILE A 17 -35.65 -18.33 15.67
N PRO A 18 -36.67 -18.49 14.80
CA PRO A 18 -36.46 -18.49 13.36
C PRO A 18 -35.87 -17.20 12.79
N SER A 19 -36.19 -16.05 13.41
CA SER A 19 -35.64 -14.75 13.02
C SER A 19 -34.13 -14.65 13.26
N VAL A 20 -33.66 -15.22 14.38
CA VAL A 20 -32.25 -15.23 14.76
C VAL A 20 -31.46 -16.17 13.85
N GLU A 21 -32.00 -17.36 13.56
CA GLU A 21 -31.38 -18.31 12.62
C GLU A 21 -31.20 -17.69 11.23
N LYS A 22 -32.25 -17.06 10.69
CA LYS A 22 -32.19 -16.33 9.40
C LYS A 22 -31.06 -15.28 9.42
N ARG A 23 -31.01 -14.47 10.48
CA ARG A 23 -29.99 -13.42 10.59
C ARG A 23 -28.57 -13.98 10.66
N ILE A 24 -28.37 -15.10 11.37
CA ILE A 24 -27.06 -15.79 11.44
C ILE A 24 -26.65 -16.27 10.04
N THR A 25 -27.56 -16.89 9.29
CA THR A 25 -27.26 -17.38 7.94
C THR A 25 -26.88 -16.26 6.97
N GLU A 26 -27.57 -15.10 7.05
CA GLU A 26 -27.21 -13.92 6.27
C GLU A 26 -25.79 -13.42 6.59
N LEU A 27 -25.46 -13.34 7.88
CA LEU A 27 -24.14 -12.88 8.33
C LEU A 27 -23.02 -13.85 7.93
N GLN A 28 -23.28 -15.17 8.00
CA GLN A 28 -22.34 -16.18 7.53
C GLN A 28 -22.06 -16.04 6.03
N LYS A 29 -23.13 -15.89 5.22
CA LYS A 29 -23.00 -15.70 3.77
C LYS A 29 -22.19 -14.45 3.42
N LEU A 30 -22.52 -13.31 4.03
CA LEU A 30 -21.78 -12.05 3.82
C LEU A 30 -20.30 -12.18 4.18
N ARG A 31 -20.00 -12.93 5.25
CA ARG A 31 -18.63 -13.18 5.68
C ARG A 31 -17.87 -14.03 4.67
N GLU A 32 -18.47 -15.12 4.18
CA GLU A 32 -17.88 -15.98 3.16
C GLU A 32 -17.55 -15.20 1.88
N GLU A 33 -18.50 -14.39 1.40
CA GLU A 33 -18.30 -13.51 0.25
C GLU A 33 -17.14 -12.53 0.49
N THR A 34 -17.10 -11.91 1.68
CA THR A 34 -16.03 -10.97 2.05
C THR A 34 -14.67 -11.65 2.10
N LEU A 35 -14.58 -12.86 2.69
CA LEU A 35 -13.35 -13.63 2.75
C LEU A 35 -12.85 -14.04 1.36
N ALA A 36 -13.77 -14.46 0.48
CA ALA A 36 -13.44 -14.79 -0.91
C ALA A 36 -12.87 -13.57 -1.67
N LEU A 37 -13.47 -12.39 -1.48
CA LEU A 37 -12.97 -11.15 -2.06
C LEU A 37 -11.59 -10.77 -1.52
N LEU A 38 -11.37 -10.91 -0.21
CA LEU A 38 -10.07 -10.65 0.41
C LEU A 38 -8.97 -11.57 -0.14
N ASP A 39 -9.27 -12.86 -0.37
CA ASP A 39 -8.31 -13.79 -0.99
C ASP A 39 -7.97 -13.37 -2.43
N ILE A 40 -8.97 -13.00 -3.24
CA ILE A 40 -8.74 -12.48 -4.60
C ILE A 40 -7.85 -11.23 -4.57
N VAL A 41 -8.09 -10.30 -3.64
CA VAL A 41 -7.27 -9.09 -3.47
C VAL A 41 -5.84 -9.46 -3.05
N ALA A 42 -5.67 -10.36 -2.08
CA ALA A 42 -4.35 -10.80 -1.61
C ALA A 42 -3.52 -11.42 -2.74
N ARG A 43 -4.14 -12.27 -3.58
CA ARG A 43 -3.49 -12.86 -4.77
C ARG A 43 -3.06 -11.78 -5.76
N ARG A 44 -3.93 -10.82 -6.07
CA ARG A 44 -3.62 -9.71 -6.97
C ARG A 44 -2.51 -8.81 -6.44
N ILE A 45 -2.46 -8.57 -5.13
CA ILE A 45 -1.36 -7.84 -4.50
C ILE A 45 -0.06 -8.63 -4.67
N LYS A 46 -0.05 -9.92 -4.37
CA LYS A 46 1.14 -10.78 -4.53
C LYS A 46 1.67 -10.78 -5.96
N GLU A 47 0.79 -10.87 -6.96
CA GLU A 47 1.15 -10.78 -8.38
C GLU A 47 1.77 -9.42 -8.75
N ARG A 48 1.25 -8.33 -8.19
CA ARG A 48 1.79 -6.97 -8.43
C ARG A 48 3.12 -6.73 -7.72
N THR A 49 3.23 -7.19 -6.48
CA THR A 49 4.44 -7.03 -5.65
C THR A 49 5.58 -7.91 -6.14
N GLY A 50 5.28 -9.04 -6.79
CA GLY A 50 6.28 -9.93 -7.41
C GLY A 50 6.94 -9.37 -8.68
N ARG A 51 6.58 -8.16 -9.13
CA ARG A 51 7.33 -7.49 -10.20
C ARG A 51 8.72 -7.14 -9.67
N ASN A 52 9.72 -7.84 -10.18
CA ASN A 52 11.11 -7.45 -9.97
C ASN A 52 11.30 -6.06 -10.59
N PHE A 53 11.56 -5.07 -9.74
CA PHE A 53 12.10 -3.80 -10.18
C PHE A 53 13.61 -3.95 -10.27
N ASP A 54 14.20 -3.44 -11.35
CA ASP A 54 15.65 -3.34 -11.45
C ASP A 54 16.16 -2.49 -10.28
N ARG A 55 16.97 -3.11 -9.43
CA ARG A 55 17.55 -2.43 -8.27
C ARG A 55 18.70 -1.56 -8.75
N PHE A 56 18.77 -0.36 -8.20
CA PHE A 56 19.90 0.51 -8.48
C PHE A 56 21.09 0.14 -7.59
N GLU A 57 22.28 0.30 -8.14
CA GLU A 57 23.53 0.07 -7.42
C GLU A 57 24.15 1.39 -6.95
N LYS A 58 24.99 1.30 -5.92
CA LYS A 58 25.78 2.45 -5.45
C LYS A 58 26.65 2.99 -6.60
N GLY A 59 26.70 4.30 -6.75
CA GLY A 59 27.43 4.98 -7.84
C GLY A 59 26.65 5.13 -9.16
N GLN A 60 25.48 4.51 -9.29
CA GLN A 60 24.60 4.76 -10.43
C GLN A 60 23.99 6.17 -10.35
N LYS A 61 23.79 6.78 -11.52
CA LYS A 61 23.15 8.10 -11.66
C LYS A 61 21.67 7.94 -11.96
N VAL A 62 20.82 8.55 -11.14
CA VAL A 62 19.36 8.47 -11.24
C VAL A 62 18.73 9.85 -11.29
N TRP A 63 17.65 9.98 -12.04
CA TRP A 63 16.83 11.19 -12.07
C TRP A 63 15.81 11.14 -10.95
N LEU A 64 15.65 12.24 -10.23
CA LEU A 64 14.70 12.30 -9.13
C LEU A 64 13.40 12.99 -9.58
N GLU A 65 12.25 12.38 -9.30
CA GLU A 65 10.96 12.91 -9.73
C GLU A 65 10.56 14.14 -8.90
N GLY A 66 10.27 15.26 -9.54
CA GLY A 66 10.00 16.54 -8.88
C GLY A 66 8.58 16.69 -8.32
N LYS A 67 7.67 15.73 -8.55
CA LYS A 67 6.23 15.85 -8.18
C LYS A 67 5.99 16.10 -6.70
N ASN A 68 6.79 15.47 -5.84
CA ASN A 68 6.66 15.54 -4.38
C ASN A 68 7.78 16.35 -3.74
N LEU A 69 8.50 17.17 -4.52
CA LEU A 69 9.54 18.03 -4.00
C LEU A 69 9.06 19.49 -3.98
N SER A 70 9.15 20.11 -2.81
CA SER A 70 9.03 21.57 -2.71
C SER A 70 10.37 22.18 -3.06
N LEU A 71 10.60 22.37 -4.36
CA LEU A 71 11.75 23.07 -4.88
C LEU A 71 11.43 24.56 -4.96
N GLY A 72 12.43 25.42 -4.79
CA GLY A 72 12.30 26.89 -4.79
C GLY A 72 11.84 27.52 -6.11
N TYR A 73 11.19 26.75 -6.99
CA TYR A 73 10.58 27.25 -8.21
C TYR A 73 9.34 28.10 -7.88
N PRO A 74 9.13 29.22 -8.59
CA PRO A 74 8.02 30.13 -8.34
C PRO A 74 6.65 29.54 -8.70
N SER A 75 6.58 28.53 -9.56
CA SER A 75 5.33 27.80 -9.82
C SER A 75 5.57 26.35 -10.29
N PRO A 76 4.63 25.42 -10.05
CA PRO A 76 4.74 24.01 -10.49
C PRO A 76 4.76 23.81 -12.01
N LYS A 77 4.33 24.81 -12.79
CA LYS A 77 4.39 24.76 -14.26
C LYS A 77 5.79 25.08 -14.80
N LEU A 78 6.57 25.80 -14.01
CA LEU A 78 7.95 26.19 -14.34
C LEU A 78 8.98 25.29 -13.67
N SER A 79 8.56 24.36 -12.79
CA SER A 79 9.46 23.39 -12.19
C SER A 79 9.80 22.29 -13.19
N LEU A 80 11.02 21.76 -13.08
CA LEU A 80 11.41 20.59 -13.86
C LEU A 80 10.57 19.39 -13.41
N LYS A 81 10.18 18.54 -14.36
CA LYS A 81 9.45 17.29 -14.04
C LYS A 81 10.35 16.29 -13.32
N ARG A 82 11.65 16.34 -13.62
CA ARG A 82 12.69 15.50 -13.04
C ARG A 82 13.90 16.37 -12.78
N GLU A 83 14.40 16.30 -11.56
CA GLU A 83 15.67 16.88 -11.18
C GLU A 83 16.82 15.98 -11.65
N GLY A 84 17.97 16.61 -11.88
CA GLY A 84 19.11 16.06 -12.61
C GLY A 84 19.60 14.68 -12.15
N PRO A 85 20.62 14.14 -12.85
CA PRO A 85 21.20 12.87 -12.47
C PRO A 85 21.98 13.01 -11.16
N PHE A 86 21.46 12.42 -10.08
CA PHE A 86 22.12 12.31 -8.79
C PHE A 86 22.76 10.94 -8.65
N GLU A 87 23.92 10.90 -8.02
CA GLU A 87 24.61 9.65 -7.72
C GLU A 87 24.05 9.03 -6.44
N ILE A 88 23.82 7.70 -6.47
CA ILE A 88 23.43 6.94 -5.28
C ILE A 88 24.64 6.76 -4.37
N GLU A 89 24.58 7.37 -3.18
CA GLU A 89 25.60 7.27 -2.16
C GLU A 89 25.50 5.94 -1.39
N GLU A 90 24.28 5.52 -1.08
CA GLU A 90 24.01 4.33 -0.27
C GLU A 90 22.64 3.70 -0.60
N VAL A 91 22.58 2.37 -0.56
CA VAL A 91 21.33 1.59 -0.71
C VAL A 91 20.87 1.19 0.69
N LEU A 92 19.80 1.82 1.18
CA LEU A 92 19.27 1.58 2.54
C LEU A 92 18.26 0.43 2.57
N GLY A 93 17.60 0.16 1.45
CA GLY A 93 16.61 -0.91 1.34
C GLY A 93 16.19 -1.18 -0.10
N PRO A 94 15.23 -2.10 -0.32
CA PRO A 94 14.83 -2.52 -1.67
C PRO A 94 14.33 -1.38 -2.58
N VAL A 95 13.73 -0.34 -1.97
CA VAL A 95 13.16 0.83 -2.67
C VAL A 95 13.68 2.15 -2.11
N THR A 96 14.65 2.11 -1.19
CA THR A 96 15.09 3.28 -0.42
C THR A 96 16.57 3.50 -0.66
N TYR A 97 16.89 4.64 -1.26
CA TYR A 97 18.23 5.01 -1.68
C TYR A 97 18.58 6.39 -1.13
N LYS A 98 19.83 6.56 -0.70
CA LYS A 98 20.39 7.85 -0.29
C LYS A 98 21.14 8.44 -1.49
N LEU A 99 20.79 9.66 -1.86
CA LEU A 99 21.38 10.36 -3.00
C LEU A 99 22.35 11.44 -2.54
N LYS A 100 23.43 11.61 -3.31
CA LYS A 100 24.35 12.74 -3.14
C LYS A 100 23.80 13.96 -3.87
N LEU A 101 23.20 14.89 -3.13
CA LEU A 101 22.70 16.15 -3.66
C LEU A 101 23.84 17.19 -3.74
N LEU A 102 23.89 17.98 -4.81
CA LEU A 102 24.95 18.98 -5.05
C LEU A 102 24.67 20.33 -4.37
N PHE A 103 23.47 20.53 -3.84
CA PHE A 103 23.05 21.75 -3.16
C PHE A 103 22.57 21.38 -1.76
N GLN A 104 23.24 21.91 -0.73
CA GLN A 104 22.92 21.73 0.68
C GLN A 104 22.65 23.10 1.31
#